data_AF-A0A951ZEK1-F1
#
_entry.id   AF-A0A951ZEK1-F1
#
_cell.length_a   1.000
_cell.length_b   1.000
_cell.length_c   1.000
_cell.angle_alpha   90.00
_cell.angle_beta   90.00
_cell.angle_gamma   90.00
#
_symmetry.space_group_name_H-M   'P 1'
#
loop_
_entity.id
_entity.type
_entity.pdbx_description
1 polymer ?
#
loop_
_entity_poly.entity_id
_entity_poly.type
_entity_poly.pdbx_seq_one_letter_code
_entity_poly.pdbx_strand_id
1 'polypeptide(L)'
;MTVPTADVPTQGPDDLEPPFSPQLVAEMLRQLDKTIRAHLLYLNNHNNPSYLRSLEAAKAVFVPLWEEAESVRLTVTDTAIEWFGQKVFEEPTKAADSLPWTLFKDGLRELTLQKGFEEKELTAFLDIIPKVRHALPNQDDLLTLLWEHEFTALQYRYVDVGDES
;
A
#
# COMPACT_ATOMS: atom_id res chain seq x y z
N MET A 1 15.10 16.07 50.40
CA MET A 1 14.14 15.88 49.28
C MET A 1 14.91 16.08 47.99
N THR A 2 15.17 15.01 47.26
CA THR A 2 15.61 15.05 45.86
C THR A 2 15.15 13.74 45.24
N VAL A 3 14.07 13.79 44.46
CA VAL A 3 13.66 12.69 43.58
C VAL A 3 14.55 12.72 42.33
N PRO A 4 15.11 11.58 41.89
CA PRO A 4 15.79 11.54 40.60
C PRO A 4 14.74 11.46 39.49
N THR A 5 14.82 12.40 38.56
CA THR A 5 14.12 12.36 37.28
C THR A 5 14.64 11.16 36.50
N ALA A 6 13.77 10.21 36.19
CA ALA A 6 14.06 9.13 35.26
C ALA A 6 14.16 9.70 33.85
N ASP A 7 15.31 9.51 33.21
CA ASP A 7 15.46 9.61 31.76
C ASP A 7 14.49 8.61 31.12
N VAL A 8 13.47 9.12 30.44
CA VAL A 8 12.67 8.31 29.51
C VAL A 8 13.49 8.24 28.22
N PRO A 9 13.97 7.05 27.79
CA PRO A 9 14.61 6.95 26.50
C PRO A 9 13.57 7.28 25.44
N THR A 10 13.90 8.29 24.62
CA THR A 10 13.09 8.68 23.48
C THR A 10 13.27 7.59 22.43
N GLN A 11 12.36 6.61 22.40
CA GLN A 11 12.38 5.63 21.32
C GLN A 11 12.13 6.35 20.01
N GLY A 12 13.11 6.29 19.11
CA GLY A 12 12.95 6.77 17.74
C GLY A 12 11.88 5.93 17.02
N PRO A 13 11.30 6.44 15.92
CA PRO A 13 10.29 5.73 15.13
C PRO A 13 10.77 4.40 14.50
N ASP A 14 12.06 4.06 14.63
CA ASP A 14 12.71 2.86 14.06
C ASP A 14 12.71 1.62 15.00
N ASP A 15 12.32 1.76 16.28
CA ASP A 15 12.36 0.67 17.28
C ASP A 15 10.98 0.08 17.61
N LEU A 16 9.96 0.38 16.81
CA LEU A 16 8.63 -0.14 17.05
C LEU A 16 8.55 -1.60 16.58
N GLU A 17 8.52 -2.55 17.51
CA GLU A 17 8.29 -3.96 17.19
C GLU A 17 6.88 -4.15 16.58
N PRO A 18 6.75 -4.97 15.52
CA PRO A 18 5.46 -5.25 14.92
C PRO A 18 4.50 -5.87 15.96
N PRO A 19 3.26 -5.36 16.10
CA PRO A 19 2.30 -5.85 17.10
C PRO A 19 1.81 -7.27 16.83
N PHE A 20 1.94 -7.74 15.58
CA PHE A 20 1.59 -9.09 15.15
C PHE A 20 2.55 -9.55 14.04
N SER A 21 2.38 -10.79 13.60
CA SER A 21 3.23 -11.43 12.59
C SER A 21 3.29 -10.61 11.27
N PRO A 22 4.49 -10.14 10.84
CA PRO A 22 4.69 -9.44 9.57
C PRO A 22 4.28 -10.27 8.35
N GLN A 23 4.22 -11.59 8.49
CA GLN A 23 3.79 -12.51 7.45
C GLN A 23 2.35 -12.25 7.02
N LEU A 24 1.49 -11.76 7.93
CA LEU A 24 0.10 -11.43 7.63
C LEU A 24 -0.01 -10.24 6.67
N VAL A 25 0.77 -9.18 6.92
CA VAL A 25 0.88 -8.02 6.02
C VAL A 25 1.51 -8.44 4.68
N ALA A 26 2.57 -9.25 4.73
CA ALA A 26 3.23 -9.76 3.54
C ALA A 26 2.31 -10.61 2.66
N GLU A 27 1.45 -11.44 3.26
CA GLU A 27 0.45 -12.24 2.56
C GLU A 27 -0.63 -11.36 1.93
N MET A 28 -1.13 -10.36 2.68
CA MET A 28 -2.05 -9.36 2.15
C MET A 28 -1.47 -8.65 0.91
N LEU A 29 -0.23 -8.15 0.99
CA LEU A 29 0.42 -7.47 -0.13
C LEU A 29 0.67 -8.39 -1.33
N ARG A 30 1.09 -9.63 -1.09
CA ARG A 30 1.26 -10.63 -2.17
C ARG A 30 -0.06 -10.95 -2.87
N GLN A 31 -1.15 -11.06 -2.13
CA GLN A 31 -2.45 -11.30 -2.72
C GLN A 31 -2.99 -10.07 -3.45
N LEU A 32 -2.77 -8.87 -2.92
CA LEU A 32 -3.11 -7.62 -3.59
C LEU A 32 -2.39 -7.48 -4.94
N ASP A 33 -1.07 -7.74 -4.98
CA ASP A 33 -0.29 -7.70 -6.22
C ASP A 33 -0.80 -8.72 -7.26
N LYS A 34 -1.10 -9.96 -6.84
CA LYS A 34 -1.73 -10.96 -7.70
C LYS A 34 -3.07 -10.48 -8.27
N THR A 35 -3.88 -9.82 -7.45
CA THR A 35 -5.17 -9.27 -7.87
C THR A 35 -5.01 -8.10 -8.81
N ILE A 36 -4.03 -7.22 -8.61
CA ILE A 36 -3.65 -6.16 -9.57
C ILE A 36 -3.27 -6.77 -10.92
N ARG A 37 -2.41 -7.80 -10.94
CA ARG A 37 -2.02 -8.49 -12.19
C ARG A 37 -3.22 -9.15 -12.89
N ALA A 38 -4.12 -9.77 -12.12
CA ALA A 38 -5.35 -10.33 -12.67
C ALA A 38 -6.28 -9.25 -13.23
N HIS A 39 -6.42 -8.12 -12.52
CA HIS A 39 -7.21 -6.97 -12.98
C HIS A 39 -6.68 -6.44 -14.31
N LEU A 40 -5.35 -6.23 -14.42
CA LEU A 40 -4.67 -5.82 -15.65
C LEU A 40 -4.87 -6.78 -16.83
N LEU A 41 -4.83 -8.09 -16.57
CA LEU A 41 -5.01 -9.10 -17.61
C LEU A 41 -6.45 -9.12 -18.16
N TYR A 42 -7.43 -8.71 -17.35
CA TYR A 42 -8.85 -8.77 -17.66
C TYR A 42 -9.53 -7.40 -17.71
N LEU A 43 -8.80 -6.31 -17.98
CA LEU A 43 -9.33 -4.94 -18.09
C LEU A 43 -10.53 -4.83 -19.05
N ASN A 44 -10.53 -5.61 -20.13
CA ASN A 44 -11.60 -5.59 -21.13
C ASN A 44 -12.79 -6.52 -20.77
N ASN A 45 -12.71 -7.25 -19.65
CA ASN A 45 -13.74 -8.18 -19.21
C ASN A 45 -13.73 -8.37 -17.68
N HIS A 46 -14.21 -7.36 -16.95
CA HIS A 46 -14.32 -7.38 -15.49
C HIS A 46 -15.30 -8.43 -14.94
N ASN A 47 -16.11 -9.09 -15.77
CA ASN A 47 -16.97 -10.20 -15.34
C ASN A 47 -16.28 -11.57 -15.48
N ASN A 48 -14.96 -11.59 -15.67
CA ASN A 48 -14.19 -12.82 -15.77
C ASN A 48 -14.15 -13.57 -14.42
N PRO A 49 -14.52 -14.87 -14.36
CA PRO A 49 -14.52 -15.65 -13.12
C PRO A 49 -13.15 -15.71 -12.42
N SER A 50 -12.05 -15.65 -13.17
CA SER A 50 -10.70 -15.65 -12.59
C SER A 50 -10.40 -14.33 -11.88
N TYR A 51 -10.79 -13.19 -12.46
CA TYR A 51 -10.66 -11.89 -11.80
C TYR A 51 -11.52 -11.81 -10.54
N LEU A 52 -12.80 -12.19 -10.64
CA LEU A 52 -13.72 -12.19 -9.50
C LEU A 52 -13.20 -13.07 -8.36
N ARG A 53 -12.63 -14.24 -8.66
CA ARG A 53 -11.99 -15.10 -7.67
C ARG A 53 -10.78 -14.44 -7.02
N SER A 54 -9.93 -13.77 -7.79
CA SER A 54 -8.78 -13.03 -7.25
C SER A 54 -9.22 -11.86 -6.36
N LEU A 55 -10.30 -11.15 -6.74
CA LEU A 55 -10.87 -10.08 -5.94
C LEU A 55 -11.41 -10.58 -4.60
N GLU A 56 -12.16 -11.68 -4.59
CA GLU A 56 -12.65 -12.31 -3.36
C GLU A 56 -11.49 -12.82 -2.49
N ALA A 57 -10.44 -13.40 -3.09
CA ALA A 57 -9.25 -13.79 -2.38
C ALA A 57 -8.51 -12.59 -1.76
N ALA A 58 -8.47 -11.44 -2.44
CA ALA A 58 -7.92 -10.21 -1.89
C ALA A 58 -8.73 -9.73 -0.68
N LYS A 59 -10.06 -9.72 -0.74
CA LYS A 59 -10.90 -9.37 0.42
C LYS A 59 -10.68 -10.33 1.59
N ALA A 60 -10.57 -11.63 1.30
CA ALA A 60 -10.42 -12.66 2.33
C ALA A 60 -9.12 -12.52 3.14
N VAL A 61 -8.01 -12.07 2.54
CA VAL A 61 -6.74 -11.88 3.27
C VAL A 61 -6.74 -10.65 4.18
N PHE A 62 -7.64 -9.68 3.96
CA PHE A 62 -7.82 -8.55 4.88
C PHE A 62 -8.55 -8.95 6.16
N VAL A 63 -9.43 -9.96 6.12
CA VAL A 63 -10.19 -10.41 7.30
C VAL A 63 -9.29 -10.74 8.50
N PRO A 64 -8.31 -11.68 8.42
CA PRO A 64 -7.43 -11.97 9.55
C PRO A 64 -6.53 -10.79 9.92
N LEU A 65 -6.18 -9.90 8.97
CA LEU A 65 -5.42 -8.69 9.25
C LEU A 65 -6.20 -7.72 10.17
N TRP A 66 -7.51 -7.61 9.94
CA TRP A 66 -8.41 -6.74 10.70
C TRP A 66 -8.88 -7.29 12.04
N GLU A 67 -8.49 -8.53 12.38
CA GLU A 67 -8.59 -9.08 13.73
C GLU A 67 -7.42 -8.64 14.62
N GLU A 68 -6.26 -8.35 14.02
CA GLU A 68 -5.04 -7.95 14.73
C GLU A 68 -4.83 -6.43 14.78
N ALA A 69 -5.34 -5.69 13.78
CA ALA A 69 -5.20 -4.24 13.70
C ALA A 69 -6.40 -3.55 13.06
N GLU A 70 -6.70 -2.32 13.48
CA GLU A 70 -7.71 -1.47 12.82
C GLU A 70 -7.14 -0.69 11.62
N SER A 71 -5.81 -0.57 11.56
CA SER A 71 -5.11 0.06 10.44
C SER A 71 -3.69 -0.47 10.27
N VAL A 72 -3.20 -0.46 9.04
CA VAL A 72 -1.84 -0.88 8.67
C VAL A 72 -1.19 0.27 7.90
N ARG A 73 -0.18 0.88 8.51
CA ARG A 73 0.65 1.92 7.90
C ARG A 73 1.88 1.29 7.25
N LEU A 74 1.98 1.41 5.94
CA LEU A 74 3.05 0.88 5.12
C LEU A 74 3.98 2.01 4.69
N THR A 75 5.28 1.77 4.75
CA THR A 75 6.29 2.63 4.14
C THR A 75 6.60 2.10 2.74
N VAL A 76 6.62 2.98 1.75
CA VAL A 76 6.86 2.64 0.36
C VAL A 76 8.22 3.16 -0.05
N THR A 77 9.07 2.25 -0.53
CA THR A 77 10.35 2.55 -1.17
C THR A 77 10.28 2.20 -2.65
N ASP A 78 11.35 2.50 -3.39
CA ASP A 78 11.42 2.24 -4.83
C ASP A 78 11.42 0.75 -5.20
N THR A 79 11.75 -0.12 -4.25
CA THR A 79 11.97 -1.57 -4.45
C THR A 79 11.27 -2.43 -3.41
N ALA A 80 10.70 -1.84 -2.37
CA ALA A 80 10.03 -2.59 -1.31
C ALA A 80 8.85 -1.83 -0.69
N ILE A 81 7.98 -2.57 -0.02
CA ILE A 81 7.00 -2.06 0.92
C ILE A 81 7.39 -2.62 2.29
N GLU A 82 7.47 -1.72 3.26
CA GLU A 82 7.94 -1.98 4.61
C GLU A 82 6.82 -1.76 5.62
N TRP A 83 6.87 -2.53 6.70
CA TRP A 83 5.98 -2.40 7.84
C TRP A 83 6.82 -2.48 9.11
N PHE A 84 6.80 -1.45 9.95
CA PHE A 84 7.67 -1.34 11.12
C PHE A 84 9.16 -1.57 10.79
N GLY A 85 9.65 -0.95 9.72
CA GLY A 85 11.04 -1.07 9.24
C GLY A 85 11.39 -2.42 8.60
N GLN A 86 10.47 -3.39 8.57
CA GLN A 86 10.69 -4.70 7.98
C GLN A 86 10.11 -4.78 6.56
N LYS A 87 10.91 -5.22 5.59
CA LYS A 87 10.45 -5.47 4.22
C LYS A 87 9.46 -6.63 4.20
N VAL A 88 8.19 -6.31 4.00
CA VAL A 88 7.09 -7.28 3.92
C VAL A 88 6.76 -7.66 2.47
N PHE A 89 7.17 -6.82 1.51
CA PHE A 89 7.07 -7.09 0.08
C PHE A 89 8.27 -6.46 -0.63
N GLU A 90 8.94 -7.20 -1.52
CA GLU A 90 10.14 -6.72 -2.20
C GLU A 90 10.11 -7.13 -3.68
N GLU A 91 10.43 -6.17 -4.53
CA GLU A 91 10.66 -6.35 -5.96
C GLU A 91 11.95 -5.61 -6.34
N PRO A 92 13.09 -6.31 -6.46
CA PRO A 92 14.40 -5.66 -6.60
C PRO A 92 14.59 -4.93 -7.93
N THR A 93 13.72 -5.16 -8.91
CA THR A 93 13.77 -4.50 -10.22
C THR A 93 12.67 -3.46 -10.31
N LYS A 94 13.04 -2.21 -10.63
CA LYS A 94 12.12 -1.08 -10.89
C LYS A 94 11.42 -1.21 -12.24
N ALA A 95 10.71 -2.32 -12.43
CA ALA A 95 9.96 -2.59 -13.64
C ALA A 95 8.64 -1.80 -13.64
N ALA A 96 8.08 -1.53 -14.82
CA ALA A 96 6.81 -0.79 -14.94
C ALA A 96 5.62 -1.54 -14.30
N ASP A 97 5.70 -2.86 -14.17
CA ASP A 97 4.71 -3.69 -13.48
C ASP A 97 5.03 -3.93 -12.00
N SER A 98 6.11 -3.35 -11.48
CA SER A 98 6.48 -3.46 -10.07
C SER A 98 5.56 -2.58 -9.22
N LEU A 99 4.98 -3.16 -8.17
CA LEU A 99 4.05 -2.45 -7.28
C LEU A 99 4.76 -1.38 -6.44
N PRO A 100 5.87 -1.64 -5.71
CA PRO A 100 6.62 -0.62 -5.00
C PRO A 100 7.01 0.54 -5.91
N TRP A 101 7.54 0.24 -7.10
CA TRP A 101 7.93 1.28 -8.04
C TRP A 101 6.74 2.09 -8.57
N THR A 102 5.62 1.44 -8.91
CA THR A 102 4.39 2.11 -9.35
C THR A 102 3.90 3.12 -8.31
N LEU A 103 4.00 2.76 -7.02
CA LEU A 103 3.58 3.61 -5.91
C LEU A 103 4.60 4.73 -5.64
N PHE A 104 5.89 4.41 -5.64
CA PHE A 104 6.96 5.32 -5.22
C PHE A 104 7.27 6.45 -6.21
N LYS A 105 7.20 6.16 -7.52
CA LYS A 105 7.70 7.04 -8.60
C LYS A 105 7.06 8.43 -8.62
N ASP A 106 5.81 8.53 -8.16
CA ASP A 106 5.03 9.76 -8.15
C ASP A 106 5.09 10.45 -6.77
N GLY A 107 6.00 10.03 -5.88
CA GLY A 107 6.24 10.70 -4.60
C GLY A 107 5.56 10.08 -3.38
N LEU A 108 4.78 9.00 -3.53
CA LEU A 108 4.20 8.28 -2.40
C LEU A 108 5.31 7.72 -1.50
N ARG A 109 5.17 7.91 -0.18
CA ARG A 109 6.13 7.39 0.82
C ARG A 109 5.45 6.59 1.90
N GLU A 110 4.21 6.90 2.24
CA GLU A 110 3.42 6.07 3.15
C GLU A 110 2.02 5.85 2.61
N LEU A 111 1.51 4.65 2.85
CA LEU A 111 0.14 4.24 2.56
C LEU A 111 -0.45 3.61 3.82
N THR A 112 -1.53 4.18 4.34
CA THR A 112 -2.25 3.62 5.49
C THR A 112 -3.59 3.08 5.03
N LEU A 113 -3.78 1.78 5.22
CA LEU A 113 -5.06 1.11 4.96
C LEU A 113 -5.80 0.93 6.29
N GLN A 114 -7.07 1.24 6.32
CA GLN A 114 -7.95 1.09 7.48
C GLN A 114 -8.96 -0.03 7.23
N LYS A 115 -9.47 -0.61 8.31
CA LYS A 115 -10.55 -1.60 8.27
C LYS A 115 -11.73 -1.11 7.42
N GLY A 116 -12.16 -1.94 6.47
CA GLY A 116 -13.22 -1.62 5.51
C GLY A 116 -12.73 -1.12 4.14
N PHE A 117 -11.41 -0.94 3.97
CA PHE A 117 -10.80 -0.67 2.66
C PHE A 117 -11.17 -1.73 1.61
N GLU A 118 -11.12 -3.01 1.99
CA GLU A 118 -11.38 -4.16 1.14
C GLU A 118 -12.81 -4.21 0.57
N GLU A 119 -13.77 -3.63 1.28
CA GLU A 119 -15.18 -3.63 0.89
C GLU A 119 -15.53 -2.43 0.01
N LYS A 120 -15.04 -1.24 0.39
CA LYS A 120 -15.51 0.03 -0.18
C LYS A 120 -14.58 0.57 -1.27
N GLU A 121 -13.29 0.34 -1.14
CA GLU A 121 -12.26 1.15 -1.81
C GLU A 121 -11.28 0.32 -2.63
N LEU A 122 -11.17 -0.99 -2.35
CA LEU A 122 -10.27 -1.89 -3.07
C LEU A 122 -10.46 -1.85 -4.59
N THR A 123 -11.71 -1.93 -5.08
CA THR A 123 -11.96 -1.91 -6.54
C THR A 123 -11.52 -0.57 -7.15
N ALA A 124 -11.81 0.56 -6.50
CA ALA A 124 -11.40 1.86 -6.98
C ALA A 124 -9.86 2.00 -7.00
N PHE A 125 -9.18 1.49 -5.97
CA PHE A 125 -7.72 1.42 -5.97
C PHE A 125 -7.18 0.56 -7.11
N LEU A 126 -7.78 -0.61 -7.36
CA LEU A 126 -7.41 -1.48 -8.48
C LEU A 126 -7.59 -0.79 -9.84
N ASP A 127 -8.61 0.05 -10.01
CA ASP A 127 -8.86 0.81 -11.25
C ASP A 127 -7.84 1.94 -11.48
N ILE A 128 -7.18 2.44 -10.42
CA ILE A 128 -6.15 3.48 -10.50
C ILE A 128 -4.83 2.91 -11.03
N ILE A 129 -4.42 1.73 -10.55
CA ILE A 129 -3.09 1.16 -10.86
C ILE A 129 -2.80 1.05 -12.38
N PRO A 130 -3.71 0.56 -13.24
CA PRO A 130 -3.51 0.55 -14.69
C PRO A 130 -3.28 1.93 -15.28
N LYS A 131 -4.03 2.94 -14.82
CA LYS A 131 -3.92 4.32 -15.31
C LYS A 131 -2.53 4.86 -15.03
N VAL A 132 -2.05 4.69 -13.79
CA VAL A 132 -0.71 5.13 -13.37
C VAL A 132 0.42 4.39 -14.10
N ARG A 133 0.27 3.09 -14.33
CA ARG A 133 1.30 2.29 -15.04
C ARG A 133 1.44 2.66 -16.51
N HIS A 134 0.35 3.09 -17.14
CA HIS A 134 0.31 3.45 -18.55
C HIS A 134 0.27 4.97 -18.80
N ALA A 135 0.35 5.78 -17.73
CA ALA A 135 0.29 7.23 -17.80
C ALA A 135 1.46 7.80 -18.62
N LEU A 136 1.11 8.64 -19.60
CA LEU A 136 2.05 9.52 -20.27
C LEU A 136 2.40 10.72 -19.35
N PRO A 137 3.51 11.46 -19.60
CA PRO A 137 3.91 12.59 -18.76
C PRO A 137 2.89 13.73 -18.62
N ASN A 138 1.86 13.76 -19.47
CA ASN A 138 0.79 14.76 -19.46
C ASN A 138 -0.54 14.22 -18.92
N GLN A 139 -0.55 13.01 -18.37
CA GLN A 139 -1.72 12.39 -17.75
C GLN A 139 -1.60 12.44 -16.23
N ASP A 140 -2.74 12.26 -15.55
CA ASP A 140 -2.83 12.30 -14.10
C ASP A 140 -1.92 11.24 -13.47
N ASP A 141 -1.10 11.68 -12.53
CA ASP A 141 -0.22 10.83 -11.73
C ASP A 141 -0.99 10.10 -10.61
N LEU A 142 -0.31 9.21 -9.88
CA LEU A 142 -0.92 8.48 -8.78
C LEU A 142 -1.55 9.40 -7.73
N LEU A 143 -0.87 10.48 -7.33
CA LEU A 143 -1.33 11.34 -6.26
C LEU A 143 -2.61 12.08 -6.65
N THR A 144 -2.68 12.56 -7.90
CA THR A 144 -3.86 13.19 -8.48
C THR A 144 -5.05 12.23 -8.45
N LEU A 145 -4.86 11.01 -8.95
CA LEU A 145 -5.93 10.00 -8.97
C LEU A 145 -6.38 9.57 -7.56
N LEU A 146 -5.44 9.44 -6.60
CA LEU A 146 -5.78 9.14 -5.21
C LEU A 146 -6.58 10.27 -4.56
N TRP A 147 -6.25 11.53 -4.87
CA TRP A 147 -6.97 12.70 -4.38
C TRP A 147 -8.40 12.78 -4.94
N GLU A 148 -8.58 12.60 -6.24
CA GLU A 148 -9.89 12.66 -6.90
C GLU A 148 -10.89 11.61 -6.39
N HIS A 149 -10.39 10.45 -5.97
CA HIS A 149 -11.24 9.37 -5.47
C HIS A 149 -11.74 9.57 -4.03
N GLU A 150 -11.21 10.54 -3.29
CA GLU A 150 -11.63 10.90 -1.92
C GLU A 150 -11.76 9.69 -0.97
N PHE A 151 -10.74 8.82 -0.97
CA PHE A 151 -10.70 7.63 -0.11
C PHE A 151 -10.86 7.97 1.39
N THR A 152 -11.64 7.16 2.09
CA THR A 152 -11.91 7.28 3.53
C THR A 152 -11.12 6.27 4.36
N ALA A 153 -10.90 5.07 3.83
CA ALA A 153 -10.16 3.98 4.45
C ALA A 153 -8.74 3.80 3.88
N LEU A 154 -8.34 4.63 2.92
CA LEU A 154 -6.97 4.74 2.43
C LEU A 154 -6.47 6.18 2.65
N GLN A 155 -5.39 6.30 3.41
CA GLN A 155 -4.67 7.56 3.62
C GLN A 155 -3.26 7.43 3.09
N TYR A 156 -2.65 8.55 2.72
CA TYR A 156 -1.30 8.54 2.17
C TYR A 156 -0.47 9.75 2.60
N ARG A 157 0.85 9.56 2.61
CA ARG A 157 1.84 10.63 2.69
C ARG A 157 2.70 10.62 1.45
N TYR A 158 2.95 11.79 0.91
CA TYR A 158 3.80 11.98 -0.26
C TYR A 158 4.87 13.04 0.01
N VAL A 159 5.85 13.09 -0.87
CA VAL A 159 6.82 14.19 -0.98
C VAL A 159 6.71 14.76 -2.39
N ASP A 160 6.95 16.07 -2.52
CA ASP A 160 7.05 16.70 -3.83
C ASP A 160 8.31 16.21 -4.53
N VAL A 161 8.16 15.58 -5.69
CA VAL A 161 9.27 15.05 -6.50
C VAL A 161 9.88 16.15 -7.37
N GLY A 162 9.31 17.36 -7.37
CA GLY A 162 9.75 18.52 -8.14
C GLY A 162 10.83 19.40 -7.49
N ASP A 163 11.19 19.18 -6.22
CA ASP A 163 12.11 20.07 -5.49
C ASP A 163 13.58 19.61 -5.47
N GLU A 164 13.90 18.43 -6.00
CA GLU A 164 15.29 17.96 -6.12
C GLU A 164 15.86 18.31 -7.51
N SER A 165 16.19 19.58 -7.71
CA SER A 165 17.00 20.09 -8.84
C SER A 165 18.45 20.38 -8.44
#